data_AF-A0A8D9MBP9-F1
#
_entry.id   AF-A0A8D9MBP9-F1
#
_cell.length_a   1.000
_cell.length_b   1.000
_cell.length_c   1.000
_cell.angle_alpha   90.00
_cell.angle_beta   90.00
_cell.angle_gamma   90.00
#
_symmetry.space_group_name_H-M   'P 1'
#
loop_
_entity.id
_entity.type
_entity.pdbx_description
1 polymer ?
#
loop_
_entity_poly.entity_id
_entity_poly.type
_entity_poly.pdbx_seq_one_letter_code
_entity_poly.pdbx_strand_id
1 'polypeptide(L)'
;WCDSQPLIHVSGEVGTQMLGIGRTAKVADATDAQGWKLRRCRGRVMQEIIEKIKCVPPPRPEAGRDRPLWKQSQGQYKEQFASKATWEQLRSTHAVVEWFSIVWFPQALPRQAFITWLACRNRLDTGDRMRQ
;
A
#
# COMPACT_ATOMS: atom_id res chain seq x y z
N TRP A 1 -6.70 11.38 9.73
CA TRP A 1 -5.99 11.28 8.44
C TRP A 1 -7.04 11.04 7.39
N CYS A 2 -7.06 11.82 6.32
CA CYS A 2 -8.09 11.68 5.29
C CYS A 2 -8.06 10.22 4.78
N ASP A 3 -9.22 9.62 4.47
CA ASP A 3 -9.29 8.27 3.88
C ASP A 3 -8.58 8.16 2.51
N SER A 4 -8.06 9.28 2.02
CA SER A 4 -7.22 9.37 0.83
C SER A 4 -5.79 8.93 1.08
N GLN A 5 -5.12 8.51 0.00
CA GLN A 5 -3.70 8.16 -0.03
C GLN A 5 -2.79 9.22 0.64
N PRO A 6 -1.55 8.86 1.02
CA PRO A 6 -0.63 9.80 1.66
C PRO A 6 -0.49 11.08 0.82
N LEU A 7 -0.31 12.22 1.49
CA LEU A 7 -0.33 13.55 0.86
C LEU A 7 0.54 13.63 -0.40
N ILE A 8 1.74 13.05 -0.37
CA ILE A 8 2.67 13.03 -1.51
C ILE A 8 2.13 12.30 -2.75
N HIS A 9 1.26 11.30 -2.59
CA HIS A 9 0.62 10.60 -3.70
C HIS A 9 -0.46 11.46 -4.36
N VAL A 10 -1.14 12.32 -3.61
CA VAL A 10 -2.19 13.20 -4.12
C VAL A 10 -1.60 14.49 -4.69
N SER A 11 -0.63 15.08 -3.99
CA SER A 11 -0.05 16.38 -4.33
C SER A 11 1.18 16.30 -5.23
N GLY A 12 1.75 15.10 -5.41
CA GLY A 12 3.04 14.90 -6.06
C GLY A 12 4.23 15.41 -5.22
N GLU A 13 5.43 15.24 -5.78
CA GLU A 13 6.71 15.55 -5.11
C GLU A 13 6.89 17.04 -4.79
N VAL A 14 6.31 17.93 -5.61
CA VAL A 14 6.36 19.39 -5.40
C VAL A 14 5.25 19.86 -4.45
N GLY A 15 4.17 19.09 -4.30
CA GLY A 15 2.98 19.54 -3.57
C GLY A 15 3.21 19.74 -2.07
N THR A 16 4.04 18.91 -1.42
CA THR A 16 4.42 19.12 -0.02
C THR A 16 5.20 20.42 0.17
N GLN A 17 6.11 20.74 -0.76
CA GLN A 17 6.86 21.99 -0.75
C GLN A 17 5.96 23.21 -0.98
N MET A 18 4.94 23.10 -1.84
CA MET A 18 3.97 24.18 -2.04
C MET A 18 3.23 24.53 -0.73
N LEU A 19 2.94 23.53 0.10
CA LEU A 19 2.34 23.70 1.43
C LEU A 19 3.34 24.20 2.49
N GLY A 20 4.62 24.36 2.14
CA GLY A 20 5.67 24.75 3.06
C GLY A 20 6.13 23.63 4.00
N ILE A 21 5.80 22.38 3.68
CA ILE A 21 6.18 21.19 4.46
C ILE A 21 7.40 20.55 3.80
N GLY A 22 8.49 20.43 4.56
CA GLY A 22 9.69 19.73 4.09
C GLY A 22 9.43 18.23 3.87
N ARG A 23 10.19 17.59 2.97
CA ARG A 23 10.01 16.16 2.63
C ARG A 23 10.14 15.22 3.84
N THR A 24 10.97 15.60 4.81
CA THR A 24 11.25 14.83 6.04
C THR A 24 10.59 15.44 7.27
N ALA A 25 9.73 16.45 7.10
CA ALA A 25 9.04 17.09 8.21
C ALA A 25 8.03 16.11 8.84
N LYS A 26 7.95 16.14 10.16
CA LYS A 26 6.92 15.40 10.91
C LYS A 26 5.60 16.14 10.87
N VAL A 27 4.51 15.44 11.15
CA VAL A 27 3.18 16.07 11.26
C VAL A 27 3.17 17.16 12.34
N ALA A 28 3.90 16.95 13.45
CA ALA A 28 4.05 17.94 14.51
C ALA A 28 4.72 19.24 14.03
N ASP A 29 5.69 19.16 13.09
CA ASP A 29 6.39 20.33 12.55
C ASP A 29 5.46 21.18 11.65
N ALA A 30 4.37 20.59 11.15
CA ALA A 30 3.35 21.25 10.36
C ALA A 30 2.21 21.86 11.21
N THR A 31 2.39 21.93 12.53
CA THR A 31 1.39 22.47 13.47
C THR A 31 1.98 23.48 14.44
N ASP A 32 1.15 24.37 14.96
CA ASP A 32 1.46 25.33 16.02
C ASP A 32 0.32 25.41 17.05
N ALA A 33 0.44 26.33 18.02
CA ALA A 33 -0.58 26.53 19.05
C ALA A 33 -1.94 27.04 18.51
N GLN A 34 -1.97 27.59 17.30
CA GLN A 34 -3.17 28.11 16.63
C GLN A 34 -3.78 27.10 15.65
N GLY A 35 -3.03 26.07 15.26
CA GLY A 35 -3.53 24.92 14.51
C GLY A 35 -2.55 24.43 13.44
N TRP A 36 -3.07 24.17 12.24
CA TRP A 36 -2.25 23.71 11.11
C TRP A 36 -1.46 24.85 10.48
N LYS A 37 -0.14 24.71 10.42
CA LYS A 37 0.79 25.64 9.78
C LYS A 37 1.00 25.27 8.32
N LEU A 38 0.04 25.59 7.47
CA LEU A 38 0.08 25.31 6.02
C LEU A 38 0.20 26.60 5.22
N ARG A 39 1.12 26.64 4.24
CA ARG A 39 1.20 27.75 3.28
C ARG A 39 -0.06 27.74 2.38
N ARG A 40 -0.62 28.91 2.13
CA ARG A 40 -1.73 29.06 1.17
C ARG A 40 -1.21 28.83 -0.26
N CYS A 41 -1.90 27.98 -1.02
CA CYS A 41 -1.57 27.69 -2.43
C CYS A 41 -2.77 27.99 -3.33
N ARG A 42 -2.58 28.57 -4.52
CA ARG A 42 -3.71 28.97 -5.39
C ARG A 42 -4.33 27.84 -6.24
N GLY A 43 -3.75 26.64 -6.22
CA GLY A 43 -4.26 25.50 -7.00
C GLY A 43 -5.52 24.87 -6.38
N ARG A 44 -6.52 24.58 -7.19
CA ARG A 44 -7.81 23.98 -6.75
C ARG A 44 -7.61 22.69 -5.95
N VAL A 45 -6.81 21.75 -6.47
CA VAL A 45 -6.48 20.49 -5.79
C VAL A 45 -5.85 20.74 -4.42
N MET A 46 -4.97 21.74 -4.31
CA MET A 46 -4.31 22.07 -3.05
C MET A 46 -5.26 22.72 -2.04
N GLN A 47 -6.22 23.53 -2.50
CA GLN A 47 -7.27 24.07 -1.64
C GLN A 47 -8.15 22.95 -1.07
N GLU A 48 -8.59 22.01 -1.91
CA GLU A 48 -9.38 20.85 -1.47
C GLU A 48 -8.63 19.99 -0.44
N ILE A 49 -7.31 19.81 -0.63
CA ILE A 49 -6.45 19.13 0.35
C ILE A 49 -6.36 19.91 1.66
N ILE A 50 -6.12 21.23 1.60
CA ILE A 50 -6.02 22.09 2.78
C ILE A 50 -7.32 22.06 3.59
N GLU A 51 -8.47 22.14 2.92
CA GLU A 51 -9.79 22.06 3.55
C GLU A 51 -9.97 20.72 4.29
N LYS A 52 -9.65 19.60 3.63
CA LYS A 52 -9.70 18.27 4.24
C LYS A 52 -8.75 18.13 5.45
N ILE A 53 -7.54 18.69 5.38
CA ILE A 53 -6.60 18.66 6.51
C ILE A 53 -7.17 19.47 7.68
N LYS A 54 -7.76 20.64 7.42
CA LYS A 54 -8.36 21.50 8.46
C LYS A 54 -9.57 20.87 9.15
N CYS A 55 -10.27 19.93 8.51
CA CYS A 55 -11.33 19.16 9.16
C CYS A 55 -10.81 18.20 10.24
N VAL A 56 -9.51 17.90 10.27
CA VAL A 56 -8.88 17.03 11.27
C VAL A 56 -8.21 17.92 12.33
N PRO A 57 -8.42 17.67 13.64
CA PRO A 57 -7.73 18.43 14.66
C PRO A 57 -6.21 18.19 14.60
N PRO A 58 -5.38 19.23 14.83
CA PRO A 58 -3.92 19.07 14.89
C PRO A 58 -3.53 18.16 16.06
N PRO A 59 -2.43 17.40 15.95
CA PRO A 59 -1.90 16.61 17.07
C PRO A 59 -1.58 17.53 18.25
N ARG A 60 -2.08 17.17 19.44
CA ARG A 60 -1.81 17.89 20.69
C ARG A 60 -0.73 17.17 21.48
N PRO A 61 0.13 17.88 22.24
CA PRO A 61 1.12 17.25 23.12
C PRO A 61 0.49 16.30 24.15
N GLU A 62 -0.74 16.59 24.56
CA GLU A 62 -1.53 15.82 25.53
C GLU A 62 -2.02 14.47 24.98
N ALA A 63 -1.99 14.25 23.66
CA ALA A 63 -2.52 13.05 23.02
C ALA A 63 -1.67 11.78 23.26
N GLY A 64 -0.50 11.93 23.90
CA GLY A 64 0.42 10.85 24.19
C GLY A 64 1.37 10.52 23.04
N ARG A 65 2.04 9.36 23.12
CA ARG A 65 3.01 8.91 22.11
C ARG A 65 2.31 8.25 20.92
N ASP A 66 2.89 8.43 19.73
CA ASP A 66 2.47 7.75 18.52
C ASP A 66 2.50 6.23 18.70
N ARG A 67 1.48 5.56 18.17
CA ARG A 67 1.39 4.09 18.15
C ARG A 67 1.38 3.58 16.72
N PRO A 68 2.33 2.72 16.34
CA PRO A 68 2.31 2.11 15.02
C PRO A 68 1.15 1.11 14.95
N LEU A 69 0.34 1.22 13.90
CA LEU A 69 -0.71 0.26 13.60
C LEU A 69 -0.45 -0.44 12.26
N TRP A 70 -0.58 -1.74 12.26
CA TRP A 70 -0.52 -2.59 11.08
C TRP A 70 -1.90 -2.68 10.44
N LYS A 71 -1.97 -2.37 9.15
CA LYS A 71 -3.16 -2.63 8.35
C LYS A 71 -3.32 -4.15 8.23
N GLN A 72 -4.43 -4.71 8.73
CA GLN A 72 -4.73 -6.14 8.62
C GLN A 72 -5.79 -6.45 7.57
N SER A 73 -6.70 -5.51 7.31
CA SER A 73 -7.69 -5.61 6.23
C SER A 73 -8.10 -4.21 5.77
N GLN A 74 -9.00 -4.13 4.79
CA GLN A 74 -9.49 -2.84 4.31
C GLN A 74 -10.15 -2.07 5.46
N GLY A 75 -9.55 -0.94 5.84
CA GLY A 75 -10.02 -0.09 6.93
C GLY A 75 -9.71 -0.59 8.36
N GLN A 76 -9.11 -1.77 8.55
CA GLN A 76 -8.75 -2.26 9.88
C GLN A 76 -7.26 -2.18 10.16
N TYR A 77 -6.95 -1.54 11.29
CA TYR A 77 -5.60 -1.29 11.77
C TYR A 77 -5.47 -1.83 13.20
N LYS A 78 -4.42 -2.60 13.49
CA LYS A 78 -4.17 -3.19 14.81
C LYS A 78 -2.71 -3.02 15.22
N GLU A 79 -2.43 -3.00 16.51
CA GLU A 79 -1.06 -2.88 17.04
C GLU A 79 -0.21 -4.14 16.74
N GLN A 80 -0.85 -5.29 16.50
CA GLN A 80 -0.18 -6.57 16.25
C GLN A 80 0.04 -6.84 14.77
N PHE A 81 1.25 -7.28 14.43
CA PHE A 81 1.60 -7.75 13.10
C PHE A 81 0.99 -9.13 12.84
N ALA A 82 0.46 -9.33 11.64
CA ALA A 82 -0.06 -10.62 11.20
C ALA A 82 0.46 -10.94 9.79
N SER A 83 1.43 -11.86 9.71
CA SER A 83 2.14 -12.19 8.45
C SER A 83 1.19 -12.57 7.32
N LYS A 84 0.16 -13.38 7.61
CA LYS A 84 -0.86 -13.79 6.61
C LYS A 84 -1.63 -12.59 6.06
N ALA A 85 -2.12 -11.73 6.95
CA ALA A 85 -2.90 -10.55 6.57
C ALA A 85 -2.07 -9.55 5.74
N THR A 86 -0.80 -9.37 6.09
CA THR A 86 0.13 -8.55 5.31
C THR A 86 0.42 -9.17 3.95
N TRP A 87 0.67 -10.50 3.90
CA TRP A 87 0.92 -11.20 2.64
C TRP A 87 -0.27 -11.12 1.67
N GLU A 88 -1.49 -11.27 2.19
CA GLU A 88 -2.71 -11.13 1.39
C GLU A 88 -2.91 -9.73 0.82
N GLN A 89 -2.41 -8.69 1.49
CA GLN A 89 -2.45 -7.31 1.00
C GLN A 89 -1.35 -6.98 -0.01
N LEU A 90 -0.19 -7.64 0.09
CA LEU A 90 0.94 -7.42 -0.82
C LEU A 90 0.78 -8.19 -2.14
N ARG A 91 0.16 -9.36 -2.11
CA ARG A 91 0.03 -10.22 -3.29
C ARG A 91 -1.09 -9.75 -4.22
N SER A 92 -0.85 -9.79 -5.52
CA SER A 92 -1.93 -9.78 -6.50
C SER A 92 -2.63 -11.15 -6.46
N THR A 93 -3.91 -11.15 -6.11
CA THR A 93 -4.70 -12.38 -6.16
C THR A 93 -5.13 -12.67 -7.59
N HIS A 94 -4.91 -13.91 -8.04
CA HIS A 94 -5.42 -14.40 -9.32
C HIS A 94 -6.44 -15.50 -9.05
N ALA A 95 -7.35 -15.72 -10.00
CA ALA A 95 -8.27 -16.84 -9.94
C ALA A 95 -7.50 -18.16 -9.78
N VAL A 96 -8.01 -19.04 -8.93
CA VAL A 96 -7.44 -20.39 -8.80
C VAL A 96 -7.64 -21.09 -10.13
N VAL A 97 -6.53 -21.52 -10.72
CA VAL A 97 -6.49 -22.26 -11.98
C VAL A 97 -6.70 -23.74 -11.70
N GLU A 98 -7.40 -24.45 -12.58
CA GLU A 98 -7.77 -25.86 -12.37
C GLU A 98 -6.54 -26.75 -12.13
N TRP A 99 -5.46 -26.50 -12.87
CA TRP A 99 -4.21 -27.26 -12.73
C TRP A 99 -3.47 -27.02 -11.41
N PHE A 100 -3.85 -26.02 -10.60
CA PHE A 100 -3.18 -25.72 -9.33
C PHE A 100 -3.16 -26.94 -8.40
N SER A 101 -4.29 -27.64 -8.29
CA SER A 101 -4.45 -28.81 -7.42
C SER A 101 -3.60 -30.01 -7.86
N ILE A 102 -3.38 -30.16 -9.17
CA ILE A 102 -2.56 -31.23 -9.76
C ILE A 102 -1.07 -30.97 -9.52
N VAL A 103 -0.67 -29.71 -9.56
CA VAL A 103 0.74 -29.30 -9.43
C VAL A 103 1.16 -29.18 -7.97
N TRP A 104 0.32 -28.58 -7.12
CA TRP A 104 0.67 -28.18 -5.75
C TRP A 104 -0.22 -28.87 -4.72
N PHE A 105 -0.05 -30.19 -4.56
CA PHE A 105 -0.74 -31.00 -3.54
C PHE A 105 0.19 -31.37 -2.37
N PRO A 106 -0.36 -31.74 -1.20
CA PRO A 106 0.44 -32.23 -0.08
C PRO A 106 1.27 -33.44 -0.52
N GLN A 107 2.57 -33.46 -0.21
CA GLN A 107 3.54 -34.50 -0.63
C GLN A 107 3.96 -34.47 -2.11
N ALA A 108 3.61 -33.42 -2.87
CA ALA A 108 4.13 -33.26 -4.23
C ALA A 108 5.67 -33.20 -4.21
N LEU A 109 6.32 -34.03 -5.04
CA LEU A 109 7.77 -33.98 -5.20
C LEU A 109 8.15 -32.70 -5.98
N PRO A 110 8.99 -31.79 -5.42
CA PRO A 110 9.24 -30.48 -6.03
C PRO A 110 9.69 -30.55 -7.49
N ARG A 111 10.53 -31.55 -7.83
CA ARG A 111 11.00 -31.78 -9.21
C ARG A 111 9.84 -32.10 -10.15
N GLN A 112 8.93 -32.98 -9.75
CA GLN A 112 7.80 -33.40 -10.56
C GLN A 112 6.76 -32.27 -10.68
N ALA A 113 6.44 -31.60 -9.57
CA ALA A 113 5.56 -30.43 -9.55
C ALA A 113 6.05 -29.35 -10.52
N PHE A 114 7.35 -29.06 -10.54
CA PHE A 114 7.92 -28.08 -11.47
C PHE A 114 7.76 -28.49 -12.94
N ILE A 115 8.01 -29.76 -13.28
CA ILE A 115 7.84 -30.26 -14.66
C ILE A 115 6.35 -30.23 -15.06
N THR A 116 5.46 -30.69 -14.21
CA THR A 116 4.01 -30.66 -14.45
C THR A 116 3.50 -29.23 -14.58
N TRP A 117 4.01 -28.29 -13.78
CA TRP A 117 3.71 -26.86 -13.92
C TRP A 117 4.12 -26.31 -15.29
N LEU A 118 5.32 -26.67 -15.78
CA LEU A 118 5.75 -26.29 -17.13
C LEU A 118 4.86 -26.91 -18.20
N ALA A 119 4.45 -28.18 -18.03
CA ALA A 119 3.54 -28.87 -18.94
C ALA A 119 2.17 -28.17 -19.01
N CYS A 120 1.55 -27.89 -17.86
CA CYS A 120 0.27 -27.16 -17.78
C CYS A 120 0.34 -25.75 -18.37
N ARG A 121 1.54 -25.16 -18.42
CA ARG A 121 1.81 -23.85 -19.03
C ARG A 121 2.19 -23.93 -20.51
N ASN A 122 2.22 -25.13 -21.11
CA ASN A 122 2.75 -25.40 -22.45
C ASN A 122 4.16 -24.83 -22.64
N ARG A 123 4.98 -24.86 -21.59
CA ARG A 123 6.35 -24.32 -21.54
C ARG A 123 7.43 -25.40 -21.55
N LEU A 124 7.05 -26.65 -21.76
CA LEU A 124 8.01 -27.68 -22.10
C LEU A 124 8.47 -27.45 -23.54
N ASP A 125 9.76 -27.57 -23.77
CA ASP A 125 10.35 -27.57 -25.11
C ASP A 125 10.19 -28.98 -25.72
N THR A 126 8.94 -29.43 -25.79
CA THR A 126 8.54 -30.55 -26.63
C THR A 126 8.49 -29.99 -28.05
N GLY A 127 9.21 -30.61 -28.99
CA GLY A 127 9.43 -30.12 -30.36
C GLY A 127 8.20 -29.81 -31.23
N ASP A 128 6.99 -29.76 -30.66
CA ASP A 128 5.77 -29.25 -31.28
C ASP A 128 5.89 -27.79 -31.75
N ARG A 129 6.75 -26.97 -31.10
CA ARG A 129 7.01 -25.59 -31.54
C ARG A 129 7.92 -25.50 -32.78
N MET A 130 8.59 -26.57 -33.17
CA MET A 130 9.48 -26.61 -34.36
C MET A 130 8.74 -26.97 -35.66
N ARG A 131 7.41 -27.10 -35.64
CA ARG A 131 6.59 -27.49 -36.80
C ARG A 131 5.65 -26.39 -37.32
N GLN A 132 5.82 -25.15 -36.89
CA GLN A 132 5.22 -23.95 -37.53
C GLN A 132 6.33 -23.15 -38.21
#